data_AF-A0A0F8KJI4-F1
#
_entry.id   AF-A0A0F8KJI4-F1
#
_cell.length_a   1.000
_cell.length_b   1.000
_cell.length_c   1.000
_cell.angle_alpha   90.00
_cell.angle_beta   90.00
_cell.angle_gamma   90.00
#
_symmetry.space_group_name_H-M   'P 1'
#
loop_
_entity.id
_entity.type
_entity.pdbx_description
1 polymer ?
#
loop_
_entity_poly.entity_id
_entity_poly.type
_entity_poly.pdbx_seq_one_letter_code
_entity_poly.pdbx_strand_id
1 'polypeptide(L)'
;MTLTVDIKGDFTPQEVSEVIRAALEQNERVAKYKIKKYSDICGNFEDKYGMSSELFMEKFDSGDLGDDEDFFNWYAAKRGLDIWNKKLEIISGIRI
;
A
#
# COMPACT_ATOMS: atom_id res chain seq x y z
N MET A 1 -9.03 -18.94 -11.42
CA MET A 1 -10.13 -18.27 -10.69
C MET A 1 -10.63 -17.14 -11.57
N THR A 2 -11.95 -16.98 -11.71
CA THR A 2 -12.54 -15.98 -12.62
C THR A 2 -13.36 -14.99 -11.80
N LEU A 3 -13.08 -13.70 -11.96
CA LEU A 3 -13.88 -12.61 -11.40
C LEU A 3 -14.83 -12.11 -12.49
N THR A 4 -16.13 -12.05 -12.19
CA THR A 4 -17.16 -11.58 -13.14
C THR A 4 -17.53 -10.12 -12.88
N VAL A 5 -17.64 -9.32 -13.94
CA VAL A 5 -18.11 -7.93 -13.88
C VAL A 5 -19.49 -7.85 -14.53
N ASP A 6 -20.48 -7.38 -13.79
CA ASP A 6 -21.84 -7.14 -14.28
C ASP A 6 -21.93 -5.75 -14.92
N ILE A 7 -22.21 -5.68 -16.22
CA ILE A 7 -22.28 -4.44 -16.99
C ILE A 7 -23.74 -3.98 -17.03
N LYS A 8 -24.07 -2.95 -16.25
CA LYS A 8 -25.39 -2.30 -16.27
C LYS A 8 -25.36 -1.13 -17.26
N GLY A 9 -25.76 -1.38 -18.50
CA GLY A 9 -25.84 -0.37 -19.57
C GLY A 9 -25.45 -0.93 -20.94
N ASP A 10 -25.64 -0.13 -21.98
CA ASP A 10 -25.33 -0.50 -23.37
C ASP A 10 -23.86 -0.22 -23.71
N PHE A 11 -22.95 -0.78 -22.90
CA PHE A 11 -21.51 -0.68 -23.12
C PHE A 11 -20.96 -1.98 -23.67
N THR A 12 -20.03 -1.88 -24.60
CA THR A 12 -19.30 -3.04 -25.10
C THR A 12 -18.30 -3.54 -24.05
N PRO A 13 -17.95 -4.84 -24.06
CA PRO A 13 -16.88 -5.36 -23.21
C PRO A 13 -15.55 -4.64 -23.41
N GLN A 14 -15.30 -4.10 -24.61
CA GLN A 14 -14.08 -3.36 -24.91
C GLN A 14 -14.03 -2.00 -24.22
N GLU A 15 -15.10 -1.20 -24.29
CA GLU A 15 -15.19 0.09 -23.58
C GLU A 15 -15.01 -0.10 -22.08
N VAL A 16 -15.65 -1.13 -21.52
CA VAL A 16 -15.51 -1.46 -20.09
C VAL A 16 -14.07 -1.88 -19.76
N SER A 17 -13.43 -2.70 -20.60
CA SER A 17 -12.05 -3.13 -20.42
C SER A 17 -11.07 -1.95 -20.46
N GLU A 18 -11.25 -1.01 -21.38
CA GLU A 18 -10.41 0.19 -21.50
C GLU A 18 -10.52 1.09 -20.26
N VAL A 19 -11.74 1.31 -19.76
CA VAL A 19 -11.97 2.09 -18.53
C VAL A 19 -11.33 1.39 -17.31
N ILE A 20 -11.52 0.08 -17.16
CA ILE A 20 -10.92 -0.66 -16.05
C ILE A 20 -9.38 -0.63 -16.14
N ARG A 21 -8.80 -0.81 -17.34
CA ARG A 21 -7.35 -0.73 -17.55
C ARG A 21 -6.81 0.64 -17.13
N ALA A 22 -7.43 1.73 -17.59
CA ALA A 22 -7.03 3.08 -17.21
C ALA A 22 -7.12 3.30 -15.69
N ALA A 23 -8.16 2.78 -15.04
CA ALA A 23 -8.31 2.87 -13.59
C ALA A 23 -7.24 2.06 -12.84
N LEU A 24 -6.87 0.87 -13.33
CA LEU A 24 -5.80 0.05 -12.76
C LEU A 24 -4.44 0.73 -12.90
N GLU A 25 -4.10 1.27 -14.07
CA GLU A 25 -2.85 1.99 -14.29
C GLU A 25 -2.74 3.24 -13.40
N GLN A 26 -3.83 4.00 -13.26
CA GLN A 26 -3.92 5.14 -12.34
C GLN A 26 -3.65 4.68 -10.90
N ASN A 27 -4.29 3.60 -10.45
CA ASN A 27 -4.11 3.07 -9.11
C ASN A 27 -2.70 2.52 -8.88
N GLU A 28 -2.08 1.92 -9.90
CA GLU A 28 -0.71 1.43 -9.83
C GLU A 28 0.28 2.59 -9.60
N ARG A 29 0.12 3.69 -10.35
CA ARG A 29 0.93 4.91 -10.16
C ARG A 29 0.78 5.48 -8.76
N VAL A 30 -0.45 5.55 -8.27
CA VAL A 30 -0.74 6.03 -6.90
C VAL A 30 -0.10 5.10 -5.86
N ALA A 31 -0.22 3.78 -6.03
CA ALA A 31 0.35 2.81 -5.11
C ALA A 31 1.88 2.94 -5.05
N LYS A 32 2.56 2.99 -6.20
CA LYS A 32 4.02 3.20 -6.28
C LYS A 32 4.46 4.49 -5.58
N TYR A 33 3.73 5.59 -5.80
CA TYR A 33 4.01 6.85 -5.12
C TYR A 33 3.85 6.74 -3.59
N LYS A 34 2.77 6.12 -3.12
CA LYS A 34 2.50 5.95 -1.69
C LYS A 34 3.50 5.01 -1.02
N ILE A 35 3.87 3.90 -1.67
CA ILE A 35 4.92 2.98 -1.21
C ILE A 35 6.22 3.74 -1.01
N LYS A 36 6.66 4.49 -2.03
CA LYS A 36 7.88 5.31 -1.91
C LYS A 36 7.79 6.26 -0.71
N LYS A 37 6.71 7.04 -0.63
CA LYS A 37 6.52 8.01 0.46
C LYS A 37 6.59 7.36 1.84
N TYR A 38 5.89 6.25 2.06
CA TYR A 38 5.88 5.59 3.36
C TYR A 38 7.19 4.86 3.65
N SER A 39 7.85 4.31 2.63
CA SER A 39 9.19 3.73 2.75
C SER A 39 10.21 4.80 3.18
N ASP A 40 10.17 5.98 2.57
CA ASP A 40 11.04 7.10 2.93
C ASP A 40 10.80 7.56 4.38
N ILE A 41 9.52 7.60 4.82
CA ILE A 41 9.19 7.90 6.22
C ILE A 41 9.77 6.83 7.14
N CYS A 42 9.54 5.54 6.86
CA CYS A 42 10.06 4.45 7.69
C CYS A 42 11.60 4.53 7.78
N GLY A 43 12.29 4.71 6.65
CA GLY A 43 13.75 4.84 6.62
C GLY A 43 14.27 6.00 7.47
N ASN A 44 13.60 7.16 7.48
CA ASN A 44 13.99 8.28 8.34
C ASN A 44 13.89 7.94 9.84
N PHE A 45 12.90 7.14 10.24
CA PHE A 45 12.78 6.65 11.62
C PHE A 45 13.85 5.59 11.93
N GLU A 46 14.12 4.70 10.98
CA GLU A 46 15.18 3.70 11.12
C GLU A 46 16.54 4.36 11.35
N ASP A 47 16.86 5.40 10.57
CA ASP A 47 18.07 6.21 10.73
C ASP A 47 18.07 6.98 12.05
N LYS A 48 16.94 7.61 12.42
CA LYS A 48 16.82 8.42 13.65
C LYS A 48 17.04 7.61 14.92
N TYR A 49 16.52 6.39 14.96
CA TYR A 49 16.51 5.55 16.16
C TYR A 49 17.48 4.37 16.11
N GLY A 50 18.14 4.13 14.96
CA GLY A 50 19.08 3.03 14.78
C GLY A 50 18.44 1.64 14.86
N MET A 51 17.16 1.52 14.52
CA MET A 51 16.38 0.28 14.58
C MET A 51 15.78 -0.02 13.21
N SER A 52 15.80 -1.27 12.75
CA SER A 52 15.08 -1.63 11.52
C SER A 52 13.57 -1.64 11.75
N SER A 53 12.77 -1.55 10.69
CA SER A 53 11.31 -1.64 10.78
C SER A 53 10.83 -2.95 11.44
N GLU A 54 11.55 -4.05 11.29
CA GLU A 54 11.24 -5.31 11.98
C GLU A 54 11.41 -5.18 13.49
N LEU A 55 12.53 -4.60 13.94
CA LEU A 55 12.79 -4.37 15.37
C LEU A 55 11.81 -3.35 15.96
N PHE A 56 11.47 -2.31 15.20
CA PHE A 56 10.43 -1.36 15.60
C PHE A 56 9.08 -2.05 15.78
N MET A 57 8.65 -2.91 14.84
CA MET A 57 7.39 -3.65 14.96
C MET A 57 7.39 -4.53 16.21
N GLU A 58 8.47 -5.29 16.44
CA GLU A 58 8.61 -6.15 17.61
C GLU A 58 8.45 -5.37 18.92
N LYS A 59 9.16 -4.23 19.05
CA LYS A 59 9.12 -3.39 20.26
C LYS A 59 7.80 -2.62 20.40
N PHE A 60 7.15 -2.24 19.30
CA PHE A 60 5.84 -1.60 19.33
C PHE A 60 4.78 -2.57 19.83
N ASP A 61 4.77 -3.80 19.29
CA ASP A 61 3.80 -4.84 19.65
C ASP A 61 4.01 -5.38 21.07
N SER A 62 5.25 -5.38 21.59
CA SER A 62 5.55 -5.72 22.99
C SER A 62 5.20 -4.62 23.99
N GLY A 63 5.01 -3.38 23.51
CA GLY A 63 4.82 -2.19 24.35
C GLY A 63 6.11 -1.57 24.89
N ASP A 64 7.29 -2.05 24.47
CA ASP A 64 8.59 -1.58 24.95
C ASP A 64 8.98 -0.18 24.44
N LEU A 65 8.36 0.30 23.36
CA LEU A 65 8.60 1.66 22.83
C LEU A 65 7.98 2.76 23.71
N GLY A 66 7.04 2.43 24.60
CA GLY A 66 6.30 3.43 25.37
C GLY A 66 5.27 4.17 24.51
N ASP A 67 4.96 5.41 24.89
CA ASP A 67 3.83 6.19 24.37
C ASP A 67 4.24 7.46 23.58
N ASP A 68 5.49 7.54 23.14
CA ASP A 68 5.95 8.66 22.30
C ASP A 68 5.17 8.69 20.97
N GLU A 69 4.68 9.89 20.62
CA GLU A 69 3.92 10.15 19.39
C GLU A 69 4.68 9.70 18.13
N ASP A 70 6.01 9.80 18.16
CA ASP A 70 6.88 9.37 17.08
C ASP A 70 6.67 7.90 16.70
N PHE A 71 6.47 7.02 17.68
CA PHE A 71 6.28 5.59 17.43
C PHE A 71 4.93 5.30 16.80
N PHE A 72 3.88 6.05 17.17
CA PHE A 72 2.58 5.96 16.51
C PHE A 72 2.63 6.49 15.07
N ASN A 73 3.37 7.58 14.84
CA ASN A 73 3.58 8.15 13.52
C ASN A 73 4.34 7.18 12.60
N TRP A 74 5.41 6.56 13.11
CA TRP A 74 6.12 5.50 12.40
C TRP A 74 5.21 4.31 12.11
N TYR A 75 4.47 3.81 13.11
CA TYR A 75 3.57 2.68 12.95
C TYR A 75 2.51 2.93 11.87
N ALA A 76 1.90 4.13 11.87
CA ALA A 76 0.95 4.53 10.85
C ALA A 76 1.57 4.52 9.44
N ALA A 77 2.82 4.99 9.30
CA ALA A 77 3.56 4.92 8.04
C ALA A 77 3.84 3.48 7.62
N LYS A 78 4.31 2.62 8.54
CA LYS A 78 4.60 1.20 8.26
C LYS A 78 3.35 0.45 7.84
N ARG A 79 2.22 0.64 8.52
CA ARG A 79 0.92 0.07 8.13
C ARG A 79 0.46 0.59 6.76
N GLY A 80 0.67 1.88 6.50
CA GLY A 80 0.44 2.47 5.18
C GLY A 80 1.25 1.76 4.10
N LEU A 81 2.56 1.58 4.32
CA LEU A 81 3.45 0.88 3.41
C LEU A 81 2.95 -0.54 3.09
N ASP A 82 2.59 -1.31 4.11
CA ASP A 82 2.10 -2.69 3.94
C ASP A 82 0.80 -2.75 3.13
N ILE A 83 -0.16 -1.87 3.42
CA ILE A 83 -1.43 -1.78 2.68
C ILE A 83 -1.18 -1.48 1.20
N TRP A 84 -0.32 -0.50 0.90
CA TRP A 84 -0.08 -0.10 -0.48
C TRP A 84 0.77 -1.12 -1.24
N ASN A 85 1.73 -1.78 -0.58
CA ASN A 85 2.44 -2.92 -1.15
C ASN A 85 1.48 -4.05 -1.52
N LYS A 86 0.56 -4.41 -0.61
CA LYS A 86 -0.44 -5.45 -0.90
C LYS A 86 -1.36 -5.05 -2.04
N LYS A 87 -1.78 -3.78 -2.09
CA LYS A 87 -2.60 -3.26 -3.17
C LYS A 87 -1.87 -3.30 -4.52
N LEU A 88 -0.58 -2.94 -4.56
CA LEU A 88 0.23 -3.02 -5.77
C LEU A 88 0.39 -4.46 -6.24
N GLU A 89 0.66 -5.40 -5.32
CA GLU A 89 0.75 -6.84 -5.64
C GLU A 89 -0.53 -7.35 -6.30
N ILE A 90 -1.70 -6.99 -5.75
CA ILE A 90 -3.00 -7.35 -6.33
C ILE A 90 -3.15 -6.73 -7.72
N ILE A 91 -2.88 -5.44 -7.89
CA ILE A 91 -3.01 -4.74 -9.18
C ILE A 91 -2.13 -5.39 -10.25
N SER A 92 -0.86 -5.67 -9.92
CA SER A 92 0.09 -6.31 -10.85
C SER A 92 -0.28 -7.76 -11.19
N GLY A 93 -1.09 -8.43 -10.34
CA GLY A 93 -1.63 -9.76 -10.61
C GLY A 93 -2.86 -9.78 -11.52
N ILE A 94 -3.51 -8.64 -11.77
CA ILE A 94 -4.71 -8.56 -12.59
C ILE A 94 -4.34 -8.59 -14.08
N ARG A 95 -5.01 -9.48 -14.83
CA ARG A 95 -4.95 -9.52 -16.30
C ARG A 95 -6.37 -9.35 -16.82
N ILE A 96 -6.56 -8.30 -17.62
CA ILE A 96 -7.82 -7.92 -18.28
C ILE A 96 -7.51 -7.63 -19.74
#